data_AF-A0A328TGS6-F1
#
_entry.id   AF-A0A328TGS6-F1
#
_cell.length_a   1.000
_cell.length_b   1.000
_cell.length_c   1.000
_cell.angle_alpha   90.00
_cell.angle_beta   90.00
_cell.angle_gamma   90.00
#
_symmetry.space_group_name_H-M   'P 1'
#
loop_
_entity.id
_entity.type
_entity.pdbx_description
1 polymer ?
#
loop_
_entity_poly.entity_id
_entity_poly.type
_entity_poly.pdbx_seq_one_letter_code
_entity_poly.pdbx_strand_id
1 'polypeptide(L)' 'MGFWKALAKVFPDTRYQRCLVHKTANVLTVRSKSVQPKVKSELREIWLSGGRDSANKAFDGVLAK' A
#
# COMPACT_ATOMS: atom_id res chain seq x y z
N MET A 1 -14.19 19.82 3.45
CA MET A 1 -14.56 18.38 3.53
C MET A 1 -13.46 17.56 2.85
N GLY A 2 -12.97 16.47 3.44
CA GLY A 2 -11.95 15.62 2.80
C GLY A 2 -12.57 14.61 1.83
N PHE A 3 -11.80 14.17 0.82
CA PHE A 3 -12.25 13.23 -0.23
C PHE A 3 -13.03 12.02 0.32
N TRP A 4 -12.50 11.34 1.35
CA TRP A 4 -13.15 10.17 1.94
C TRP A 4 -14.50 10.48 2.59
N LYS A 5 -14.63 11.65 3.24
CA LYS A 5 -15.91 12.07 3.84
C LYS A 5 -16.96 12.38 2.77
N ALA A 6 -16.55 12.94 1.64
CA ALA A 6 -17.44 13.18 0.51
C ALA A 6 -17.88 11.86 -0.16
N LEU A 7 -16.93 10.93 -0.38
CA LEU A 7 -17.21 9.63 -0.98
C LEU A 7 -18.19 8.81 -0.14
N ALA A 8 -18.00 8.75 1.19
CA ALA A 8 -18.92 8.05 2.09
C ALA A 8 -20.33 8.66 2.13
N LYS A 9 -20.47 9.97 1.88
CA LYS A 9 -21.77 10.66 1.84
C LYS A 9 -22.54 10.36 0.55
N VAL A 10 -21.84 10.34 -0.59
CA VAL A 10 -22.47 10.17 -1.92
C VAL A 10 -22.64 8.69 -2.27
N PHE A 11 -21.71 7.82 -1.82
CA PHE A 11 -21.67 6.40 -2.16
C PHE A 11 -21.51 5.53 -0.90
N PRO A 12 -22.54 5.42 -0.04
CA PRO A 12 -22.43 4.79 1.28
C PRO A 12 -22.05 3.30 1.23
N ASP A 13 -22.48 2.58 0.19
CA ASP A 13 -22.20 1.13 0.05
C ASP A 13 -20.82 0.82 -0.57
N THR A 14 -20.10 1.86 -1.04
CA THR A 14 -18.80 1.65 -1.69
C THR A 14 -17.74 1.25 -0.67
N ARG A 15 -17.17 0.06 -0.85
CA ARG A 15 -15.94 -0.36 -0.16
C ARG A 15 -14.77 0.43 -0.73
N TYR A 16 -14.20 1.33 0.07
CA TYR A 16 -13.04 2.10 -0.35
C TYR A 16 -11.72 1.39 -0.01
N GLN A 17 -10.78 1.44 -0.96
CA GLN A 17 -9.40 0.98 -0.81
C GLN A 17 -8.46 2.02 -1.44
N ARG A 18 -7.24 2.16 -0.90
CA ARG A 18 -6.22 3.01 -1.52
C ARG A 18 -5.60 2.29 -2.72
N CYS A 19 -5.44 3.00 -3.82
CA CYS A 19 -4.73 2.50 -5.00
C CYS A 19 -3.29 2.09 -4.64
N LEU A 20 -2.91 0.86 -5.00
CA LEU A 20 -1.60 0.28 -4.70
C LEU A 20 -0.45 1.02 -5.42
N VAL A 21 -0.69 1.55 -6.62
CA VAL A 21 0.29 2.37 -7.36
C VAL A 21 0.62 3.63 -6.57
N HIS A 22 -0.40 4.40 -6.18
CA HIS A 22 -0.21 5.61 -5.38
C HIS A 22 0.36 5.33 -3.99
N LYS A 23 -0.05 4.22 -3.35
CA LYS A 23 0.51 3.85 -2.05
C LYS A 23 2.00 3.50 -2.17
N THR A 24 2.40 2.78 -3.20
CA THR A 24 3.80 2.44 -3.49
C THR A 24 4.61 3.71 -3.73
N ALA A 25 4.14 4.61 -4.60
CA ALA A 25 4.81 5.88 -4.88
C ALA A 25 5.04 6.68 -3.58
N ASN A 26 4.00 6.83 -2.75
CA ASN A 26 4.09 7.54 -1.47
C ASN A 26 5.05 6.90 -0.45
N VAL A 27 5.27 5.59 -0.51
CA VAL A 27 6.27 4.94 0.35
C VAL A 27 7.68 5.18 -0.19
N LEU A 28 7.85 5.16 -1.52
CA LEU A 28 9.17 5.37 -2.14
C LEU A 28 9.67 6.81 -2.00
N THR A 29 8.80 7.81 -1.89
CA THR A 29 9.20 9.21 -1.71
C THR A 29 9.99 9.46 -0.41
N VAL A 30 9.75 8.67 0.64
CA VAL A 30 10.43 8.81 1.93
C VAL A 30 11.64 7.87 2.09
N ARG A 31 11.98 7.09 1.05
CA ARG A 31 13.11 6.15 1.05
C ARG A 31 14.23 6.66 0.17
N SER A 32 15.49 6.34 0.52
CA SER A 32 16.65 6.71 -0.29
C SER A 32 16.58 6.07 -1.68
N LYS A 33 17.01 6.81 -2.72
CA LYS A 33 16.87 6.36 -4.12
C LYS A 33 17.53 5.00 -4.38
N SER A 34 18.64 4.71 -3.70
CA SER A 34 19.38 3.44 -3.84
C SER A 34 18.57 2.23 -3.37
N VAL A 35 17.71 2.37 -2.37
CA VAL A 35 16.91 1.24 -1.85
C VAL A 35 15.54 1.11 -2.53
N GLN A 36 15.10 2.13 -3.27
CA GLN A 36 13.77 2.14 -3.90
C GLN A 36 13.48 0.94 -4.81
N PRO A 37 14.40 0.46 -5.69
CA PRO A 37 14.12 -0.71 -6.52
C PRO A 37 13.81 -1.96 -5.70
N LYS A 38 14.58 -2.17 -4.61
CA LYS A 38 14.39 -3.30 -3.69
C LYS A 38 13.08 -3.17 -2.93
N VAL A 39 12.85 -2.03 -2.28
CA VAL A 39 11.60 -1.78 -1.53
C VAL A 39 10.37 -1.90 -2.44
N LYS A 40 10.44 -1.42 -3.68
CA LYS A 40 9.35 -1.57 -4.66
C LYS A 40 9.03 -3.03 -4.97
N SER A 41 10.06 -3.87 -5.12
CA SER A 41 9.88 -5.31 -5.33
C SER A 41 9.26 -5.98 -4.10
N GLU A 42 9.69 -5.62 -2.90
CA GLU A 42 9.18 -6.23 -1.67
C GLU A 42 7.73 -5.78 -1.37
N LEU A 43 7.40 -4.52 -1.63
CA LEU A 43 6.02 -4.05 -1.58
C LEU A 43 5.12 -4.83 -2.56
N ARG A 44 5.67 -5.22 -3.72
CA ARG A 44 4.94 -6.04 -4.71
C ARG A 44 4.57 -7.42 -4.19
N GLU A 45 5.46 -8.05 -3.43
CA GLU A 45 5.16 -9.35 -2.81
C GLU A 45 3.99 -9.28 -1.82
N ILE A 46 3.78 -8.14 -1.16
CA ILE A 46 2.65 -7.96 -0.23
C ILE A 46 1.31 -8.12 -0.95
N TRP A 47 1.11 -7.43 -2.08
CA TRP A 47 -0.18 -7.48 -2.77
C TRP A 47 -0.33 -8.64 -3.75
N LEU A 48 0.75 -9.32 -4.10
CA LEU A 48 0.70 -10.61 -4.83
C LEU A 48 0.45 -11.81 -3.90
N SER A 49 0.46 -11.60 -2.58
CA SER A 49 0.24 -12.66 -1.62
C SER A 49 -1.17 -13.26 -1.73
N GLY A 50 -1.29 -14.57 -1.45
CA GLY A 50 -2.54 -15.32 -1.59
C GLY A 50 -3.61 -15.03 -0.53
N GLY A 51 -3.31 -14.19 0.46
CA GLY A 51 -4.21 -13.91 1.57
C GLY A 51 -3.60 -12.99 2.62
N ARG A 52 -4.43 -12.56 3.58
CA ARG A 52 -4.06 -11.55 4.58
C ARG A 52 -2.86 -11.97 5.43
N ASP A 53 -2.78 -13.22 5.84
CA ASP A 53 -1.68 -13.72 6.67
C ASP A 53 -0.36 -13.74 5.90
N SER A 54 -0.36 -14.18 4.64
CA SER A 54 0.82 -14.09 3.77
C SER A 54 1.21 -12.66 3.46
N ALA A 55 0.24 -11.75 3.29
CA ALA A 55 0.48 -10.33 3.08
C ALA A 55 1.20 -9.71 4.29
N ASN A 56 0.74 -10.05 5.50
CA ASN A 56 1.33 -9.56 6.75
C ASN A 56 2.75 -10.09 6.93
N LYS A 57 3.01 -11.38 6.65
CA LYS A 57 4.38 -11.94 6.67
C LYS A 57 5.31 -11.21 5.70
N ALA A 58 4.85 -10.94 4.48
CA ALA A 58 5.61 -10.17 3.51
C ALA A 58 5.84 -8.73 3.99
N PHE A 59 4.83 -8.11 4.61
CA PHE A 59 4.90 -6.76 5.17
C PHE A 59 5.94 -6.64 6.29
N ASP A 60 6.00 -7.61 7.22
CA ASP A 60 7.00 -7.64 8.29
C ASP A 60 8.43 -7.66 7.72
N GLY A 61 8.64 -8.37 6.61
CA GLY A 61 9.91 -8.39 5.89
C GLY A 61 10.32 -7.05 5.25
N VAL A 62 9.36 -6.16 4.98
CA VAL A 62 9.63 -4.79 4.51
C VAL A 62 9.95 -3.85 5.67
N LEU A 63 9.32 -4.05 6.84
CA LEU A 63 9.52 -3.21 8.03
C LEU A 63 10.88 -3.39 8.69
N ALA A 64 11.48 -4.58 8.59
CA ALA A 64 12.79 -4.87 9.15
C ALA A 64 13.97 -4.14 8.44
N LYS A 65 13.70 -3.15 7.59
CA LYS A 65 14.66 -2.45 6.71
C LYS A 65 14.43 -0.94 6.65
#